data_AF-A0A535NYA0-F1
#
_entry.id   AF-A0A535NYA0-F1
#
_cell.length_a   1.000
_cell.length_b   1.000
_cell.length_c   1.000
_cell.angle_alpha   90.00
_cell.angle_beta   90.00
_cell.angle_gamma   90.00
#
_symmetry.space_group_name_H-M   'P 1'
#
loop_
_entity.id
_entity.type
_entity.pdbx_description
1 polymer ?
#
loop_
_entity_poly.entity_id
_entity_poly.type
_entity_poly.pdbx_seq_one_letter_code
_entity_poly.pdbx_strand_id
1 'polypeptide(L)'
;MRTSPAGRGAQGPFVVPARLLLLVAGLMSVALGSFNLIHELRSGNVDVIYVAVGGVVALIWLVSLYLAWRGSRLAVFVAGLIAFTEFGVIASGHFVTAPWEIDVYANHEGLPVAAVLIALLPACALTVVGAVVAWSHPTGRLRRLETLPLLVVSVLGGILAVLQTTDNVGRKDFGTATPEDGAFAAAVAIILWLVGVLWLARARRTGAIAIMLGTFILADAFVTLHVLGGTPVSVIASKSGVVWAVIAVGVATLAAASFVAALTFLVAALTRRGPWAWIGRQSGSRLPSAP
;
A
#
# COMPACT_ATOMS: atom_id res chain seq x y z
N MET A 1 -28.90 -13.56 38.98
CA MET A 1 -27.61 -13.24 38.34
C MET A 1 -27.78 -13.39 36.83
N ARG A 2 -27.82 -12.29 36.07
CA ARG A 2 -27.93 -12.35 34.60
C ARG A 2 -26.54 -12.55 34.01
N THR A 3 -26.34 -13.68 33.35
CA THR A 3 -25.18 -13.96 32.50
C THR A 3 -25.16 -12.96 31.34
N SER A 4 -24.30 -11.95 31.42
CA SER A 4 -23.97 -11.12 30.25
C SER A 4 -23.47 -12.03 29.12
N PRO A 5 -23.92 -11.84 27.87
CA PRO A 5 -23.43 -12.65 26.77
C PRO A 5 -21.96 -12.31 26.51
N ALA A 6 -21.08 -13.23 26.92
CA ALA A 6 -19.75 -13.37 26.37
C ALA A 6 -19.89 -13.61 24.86
N GLY A 7 -19.37 -12.70 24.02
CA GLY A 7 -19.39 -12.92 22.57
C GLY A 7 -19.62 -11.71 21.67
N ARG A 8 -19.44 -10.46 22.13
CA ARG A 8 -19.14 -9.38 21.17
C ARG A 8 -17.71 -9.60 20.68
N GLY A 9 -17.54 -10.43 19.65
CA GLY A 9 -16.26 -10.58 18.96
C GLY A 9 -15.72 -9.19 18.62
N ALA A 10 -14.53 -8.86 19.13
CA ALA A 10 -13.94 -7.53 18.97
C ALA A 10 -13.83 -7.20 17.47
N GLN A 11 -14.71 -6.34 16.97
CA GLN A 11 -14.67 -5.90 15.58
C GLN A 11 -13.34 -5.17 15.37
N GLY A 12 -12.52 -5.66 14.44
CA GLY A 12 -11.26 -5.01 14.05
C GLY A 12 -11.52 -3.83 13.12
N PRO A 13 -10.54 -2.94 12.89
CA PRO A 13 -10.72 -1.77 12.04
C PRO A 13 -10.69 -2.05 10.54
N PHE A 14 -10.29 -3.26 10.14
CA PHE A 14 -10.10 -3.63 8.76
C PHE A 14 -11.21 -4.52 8.20
N VAL A 15 -11.39 -4.42 6.88
CA VAL A 15 -12.27 -5.29 6.08
C VAL A 15 -11.74 -6.73 6.02
N VAL A 16 -10.43 -6.91 6.20
CA VAL A 16 -9.74 -8.20 6.33
C VAL A 16 -9.15 -8.35 7.73
N PRO A 17 -8.94 -9.57 8.25
CA PRO A 17 -8.28 -9.75 9.55
C PRO A 17 -6.87 -9.15 9.55
N ALA A 18 -6.49 -8.43 10.62
CA ALA A 18 -5.19 -7.78 10.71
C ALA A 18 -4.02 -8.77 10.65
N ARG A 19 -4.17 -9.98 11.23
CA ARG A 19 -3.19 -11.06 11.08
C ARG A 19 -3.02 -11.53 9.63
N LEU A 20 -4.08 -11.52 8.83
CA LEU A 20 -3.99 -11.90 7.41
C LEU A 20 -3.24 -10.83 6.63
N LEU A 21 -3.54 -9.56 6.88
CA LEU A 21 -2.79 -8.44 6.28
C LEU A 21 -1.31 -8.52 6.66
N LEU A 22 -1.01 -8.68 7.95
CA LEU A 22 0.37 -8.81 8.45
C LEU A 22 1.10 -9.98 7.77
N LEU A 23 0.45 -11.14 7.65
CA LEU A 23 1.04 -12.31 7.03
C LEU A 23 1.30 -12.11 5.54
N VAL A 24 0.29 -11.66 4.78
CA VAL A 24 0.39 -11.52 3.32
C VAL A 24 1.37 -10.41 2.95
N ALA A 25 1.25 -9.23 3.57
CA ALA A 25 2.16 -8.12 3.32
C ALA A 25 3.58 -8.44 3.80
N GLY A 26 3.72 -9.13 4.94
CA GLY A 26 5.02 -9.54 5.47
C GLY A 26 5.72 -10.55 4.57
N LEU A 27 5.00 -11.58 4.10
CA LEU A 27 5.55 -12.55 3.15
C LEU A 27 5.93 -11.89 1.82
N MET A 28 5.11 -10.95 1.33
CA MET A 28 5.43 -10.16 0.15
C MET A 28 6.72 -9.34 0.37
N SER A 29 6.85 -8.70 1.53
CA SER A 29 8.04 -7.91 1.88
C SER A 29 9.30 -8.78 1.92
N VAL A 30 9.23 -9.97 2.54
CA VAL A 30 10.35 -10.93 2.55
C VAL A 30 10.71 -11.38 1.14
N ALA A 31 9.73 -11.72 0.30
CA ALA A 31 9.98 -12.17 -1.06
C ALA A 31 10.62 -11.08 -1.93
N LEU A 32 10.06 -9.86 -1.90
CA LEU A 32 10.57 -8.70 -2.62
C LEU A 32 11.96 -8.27 -2.10
N GLY A 33 12.16 -8.23 -0.78
CA GLY A 33 13.45 -7.92 -0.17
C GLY A 33 14.52 -8.95 -0.48
N SER A 34 14.17 -10.25 -0.46
CA SER A 34 15.09 -11.32 -0.86
C SER A 34 15.47 -11.23 -2.35
N PHE A 35 14.51 -10.89 -3.21
CA PHE A 35 14.78 -10.63 -4.61
C PHE A 35 15.73 -9.44 -4.77
N ASN A 36 15.48 -8.33 -4.08
CA ASN A 36 16.33 -7.15 -4.12
C ASN A 36 17.77 -7.48 -3.66
N LEU A 37 17.92 -8.14 -2.51
CA LEU A 37 19.21 -8.51 -1.93
C LEU A 37 20.07 -9.37 -2.87
N ILE A 38 19.44 -10.25 -3.66
CA ILE A 38 20.14 -11.05 -4.67
C ILE A 38 20.70 -10.16 -5.80
N HIS A 39 19.97 -9.13 -6.22
CA HIS A 39 20.40 -8.21 -7.27
C HIS A 39 21.44 -7.21 -6.72
N GLU A 40 21.34 -6.81 -5.46
CA GLU A 40 22.37 -6.00 -4.80
C GLU A 40 23.70 -6.74 -4.71
N LEU A 41 23.67 -8.05 -4.46
CA LEU A 41 24.89 -8.87 -4.46
C LEU A 41 25.50 -8.98 -5.87
N ARG A 42 24.66 -9.18 -6.90
CA ARG A 42 25.13 -9.30 -8.29
C ARG A 42 25.72 -8.01 -8.83
N SER A 43 25.10 -6.88 -8.51
CA SER A 43 25.57 -5.54 -8.88
C SER A 43 26.81 -5.11 -8.09
N GLY A 44 27.20 -5.84 -7.05
CA GLY A 44 28.34 -5.50 -6.19
C GLY A 44 28.04 -4.36 -5.22
N ASN A 45 26.77 -3.99 -5.04
CA ASN A 45 26.34 -2.99 -4.07
C ASN A 45 26.51 -3.47 -2.62
N VAL A 46 26.43 -4.78 -2.40
CA VAL A 46 26.60 -5.41 -1.09
C VAL A 46 27.51 -6.64 -1.18
N ASP A 47 28.12 -7.02 -0.06
CA ASP A 47 28.99 -8.18 0.03
C ASP A 47 28.27 -9.44 0.56
N VAL A 48 28.97 -10.58 0.51
CA VAL A 48 28.44 -11.87 0.98
C VAL A 48 28.08 -11.84 2.46
N ILE A 49 28.79 -11.06 3.27
CA ILE A 49 28.53 -10.93 4.71
C ILE A 49 27.19 -10.22 4.92
N TYR A 50 26.93 -9.13 4.20
CA TYR A 50 25.67 -8.41 4.21
C TYR A 50 24.51 -9.33 3.79
N VAL A 51 24.69 -10.13 2.74
CA VAL A 51 23.68 -11.10 2.31
C VAL A 51 23.43 -12.18 3.36
N ALA A 52 24.47 -12.67 4.03
CA ALA A 52 24.33 -13.65 5.11
C ALA A 52 23.52 -13.06 6.28
N VAL A 53 23.82 -11.82 6.69
CA VAL A 53 23.07 -11.10 7.73
C VAL A 53 21.62 -10.89 7.28
N GLY A 54 21.39 -10.44 6.05
CA GLY A 54 20.06 -10.29 5.46
C GLY A 54 19.27 -11.60 5.44
N GLY A 55 19.92 -12.72 5.13
CA GLY A 55 19.32 -14.06 5.18
C GLY A 55 18.90 -14.47 6.59
N VAL A 56 19.71 -14.14 7.61
CA VAL A 56 19.35 -14.36 9.03
C VAL A 56 18.15 -13.49 9.42
N VAL A 57 18.13 -12.21 9.04
CA VAL A 57 17.01 -11.31 9.30
C VAL A 57 15.73 -11.81 8.62
N ALA A 58 15.82 -12.27 7.37
CA ALA A 58 14.69 -12.85 6.65
C ALA A 58 14.14 -14.10 7.34
N LEU A 59 15.02 -14.98 7.86
CA LEU A 59 14.60 -16.14 8.64
C LEU A 59 13.88 -15.73 9.93
N ILE A 60 14.44 -14.77 10.68
CA ILE A 60 13.81 -14.22 11.89
C ILE A 60 12.44 -13.62 11.54
N TRP A 61 12.33 -12.92 10.42
CA TRP A 61 11.08 -12.34 9.95
C TRP A 61 10.04 -13.43 9.64
N LEU A 62 10.41 -14.48 8.90
CA LEU A 62 9.52 -15.62 8.59
C LEU A 62 9.02 -16.33 9.85
N VAL A 63 9.93 -16.63 10.79
CA VAL A 63 9.58 -17.22 12.09
C VAL A 63 8.64 -16.29 12.86
N SER A 64 8.90 -14.98 12.85
CA SER A 64 8.05 -13.99 13.49
C SER A 64 6.66 -13.93 12.86
N LEU A 65 6.55 -13.98 11.53
CA LEU A 65 5.24 -14.03 10.85
C LEU A 65 4.46 -15.30 11.21
N TYR A 66 5.12 -16.45 11.23
CA TYR A 66 4.52 -17.70 11.67
C TYR A 66 4.00 -17.62 13.12
N LEU A 67 4.83 -17.15 14.04
CA LEU A 67 4.46 -17.01 15.45
C LEU A 67 3.38 -15.93 15.67
N ALA A 68 3.41 -14.84 14.90
CA ALA A 68 2.39 -13.80 14.90
C ALA A 68 1.03 -14.34 14.44
N TRP A 69 1.03 -15.19 13.39
CA TRP A 69 -0.17 -15.90 12.94
C TRP A 69 -0.75 -16.80 14.04
N ARG A 70 0.12 -17.53 14.75
CA ARG A 70 -0.24 -18.36 15.93
C ARG A 70 -0.68 -17.53 17.14
N GLY A 71 -0.38 -16.23 17.15
CA GLY A 71 -0.91 -15.26 18.10
C GLY A 71 0.08 -14.72 19.12
N SER A 72 1.38 -14.94 18.93
CA SER A 72 2.43 -14.31 19.73
C SER A 72 2.48 -12.80 19.49
N ARG A 73 2.26 -12.00 20.54
CA ARG A 73 2.37 -10.53 20.46
C ARG A 73 3.80 -10.09 20.22
N LEU A 74 4.77 -10.70 20.92
CA LEU A 74 6.19 -10.41 20.72
C LEU A 74 6.58 -10.59 19.24
N ALA A 75 6.10 -11.65 18.61
CA ALA A 75 6.37 -11.90 17.20
C ALA A 75 5.70 -10.87 16.26
N VAL A 76 4.51 -10.37 16.61
CA VAL A 76 3.88 -9.24 15.88
C VAL A 76 4.76 -7.99 15.96
N PHE A 77 5.30 -7.68 17.14
CA PHE A 77 6.21 -6.54 17.31
C PHE A 77 7.49 -6.71 16.51
N VAL A 78 8.15 -7.87 16.60
CA VAL A 78 9.38 -8.15 15.84
C VAL A 78 9.14 -8.05 14.33
N ALA A 79 8.07 -8.66 13.81
CA ALA A 79 7.74 -8.56 12.39
C ALA A 79 7.45 -7.11 11.94
N GLY A 80 6.77 -6.33 12.78
CA GLY A 80 6.53 -4.91 12.51
C GLY A 80 7.81 -4.07 12.57
N LEU A 81 8.71 -4.35 13.51
CA LEU A 81 9.98 -3.65 13.66
C LEU A 81 10.89 -3.90 12.46
N ILE A 82 11.05 -5.16 12.04
CA ILE A 82 11.86 -5.49 10.86
C ILE A 82 11.30 -4.79 9.62
N ALA A 83 9.97 -4.83 9.42
CA ALA A 83 9.33 -4.15 8.30
C ALA A 83 9.54 -2.63 8.33
N PHE A 84 9.51 -2.02 9.51
CA PHE A 84 9.76 -0.59 9.67
C PHE A 84 11.21 -0.21 9.37
N THR A 85 12.17 -1.02 9.84
CA THR A 85 13.59 -0.82 9.54
C THR A 85 13.83 -0.96 8.04
N GLU A 86 13.30 -2.00 7.40
CA GLU A 86 13.41 -2.21 5.94
C GLU A 86 12.83 -1.03 5.16
N PHE A 87 11.63 -0.56 5.54
CA PHE A 87 11.03 0.64 4.95
C PHE A 87 11.97 1.85 5.04
N GLY A 88 12.56 2.08 6.22
CA GLY A 88 13.47 3.19 6.46
C GLY A 88 14.77 3.09 5.65
N VAL A 89 15.35 1.89 5.56
CA VAL A 89 16.56 1.65 4.76
C VAL A 89 16.30 1.93 3.29
N ILE A 90 15.20 1.43 2.72
CA ILE A 90 14.90 1.66 1.31
C ILE A 90 14.58 3.13 1.04
N ALA A 91 13.78 3.76 1.89
CA ALA A 91 13.43 5.18 1.78
C ALA A 91 14.67 6.10 1.87
N SER A 92 15.66 5.74 2.69
CA SER A 92 16.89 6.52 2.86
C SER A 92 18.03 6.09 1.94
N GLY A 93 17.93 4.95 1.27
CA GLY A 93 18.95 4.39 0.39
C GLY A 93 18.65 4.64 -1.08
N HIS A 94 17.53 4.11 -1.58
CA HIS A 94 17.23 4.08 -3.03
C HIS A 94 16.43 5.28 -3.54
N PHE A 95 15.84 6.05 -2.64
CA PHE A 95 15.04 7.25 -2.96
C PHE A 95 15.72 8.55 -2.55
N VAL A 96 17.04 8.50 -2.35
CA VAL A 96 17.89 9.68 -2.20
C VAL A 96 18.93 9.67 -3.32
N THR A 97 19.39 10.84 -3.72
CA THR A 97 20.45 10.97 -4.72
C THR A 97 21.73 10.32 -4.22
N ALA A 98 22.07 9.16 -4.79
CA ALA A 98 23.19 8.33 -4.37
C ALA A 98 23.61 7.37 -5.50
N PRO A 99 24.80 6.75 -5.45
CA PRO A 99 25.26 5.81 -6.47
C PRO A 99 24.35 4.58 -6.69
N TRP A 100 23.46 4.30 -5.74
CA TRP A 100 22.50 3.20 -5.75
C TRP A 100 21.04 3.70 -5.85
N GLU A 101 20.85 4.88 -6.41
CA GLU A 101 19.52 5.44 -6.71
C GLU A 101 18.75 4.54 -7.68
N ILE A 102 17.42 4.59 -7.61
CA ILE A 102 16.55 3.63 -8.30
C ILE A 102 16.75 3.63 -9.83
N ASP A 103 17.01 4.78 -10.45
CA ASP A 103 17.29 4.87 -11.89
C ASP A 103 18.61 4.18 -12.25
N VAL A 104 19.70 4.51 -11.54
CA VAL A 104 21.02 3.89 -11.77
C VAL A 104 20.93 2.37 -11.56
N TYR A 105 20.29 1.94 -10.49
CA TYR A 105 20.16 0.53 -10.17
C TYR A 105 19.29 -0.21 -11.20
N ALA A 106 18.20 0.40 -11.69
CA ALA A 106 17.39 -0.14 -12.77
C ALA A 106 18.13 -0.20 -14.11
N ASN A 107 19.05 0.73 -14.39
CA ASN A 107 19.88 0.68 -15.59
C ASN A 107 20.90 -0.48 -15.53
N HIS A 108 21.37 -0.86 -14.34
CA HIS A 108 22.32 -1.96 -14.16
C HIS A 108 21.65 -3.34 -14.12
N GLU A 109 20.57 -3.49 -13.34
CA GLU A 109 19.93 -4.80 -13.09
C GLU A 109 18.59 -4.99 -13.83
N GLY A 110 18.08 -3.93 -14.44
CA GLY A 110 16.84 -3.92 -15.22
C GLY A 110 15.63 -3.35 -14.47
N LEU A 111 14.61 -2.97 -15.24
CA LEU A 111 13.35 -2.40 -14.75
C LEU A 111 12.58 -3.26 -13.72
N PRO A 112 12.63 -4.62 -13.72
CA PRO A 112 11.97 -5.40 -12.68
C PRO A 112 12.47 -5.06 -11.27
N VAL A 113 13.73 -4.66 -11.12
CA VAL A 113 14.30 -4.27 -9.82
C VAL A 113 13.68 -2.97 -9.30
N ALA A 114 13.47 -1.98 -10.18
CA ALA A 114 12.72 -0.77 -9.81
C ALA A 114 11.29 -1.10 -9.36
N ALA A 115 10.58 -1.96 -10.10
CA ALA A 115 9.24 -2.39 -9.71
C ALA A 115 9.22 -3.04 -8.32
N VAL A 116 10.21 -3.88 -8.03
CA VAL A 116 10.37 -4.53 -6.73
C VAL A 116 10.61 -3.52 -5.62
N LEU A 117 11.53 -2.57 -5.81
CA LEU A 117 11.80 -1.52 -4.82
C LEU A 117 10.59 -0.63 -4.54
N ILE A 118 9.89 -0.21 -5.60
CA ILE A 118 8.66 0.60 -5.47
C ILE A 118 7.58 -0.19 -4.73
N ALA A 119 7.41 -1.49 -5.01
CA ALA A 119 6.40 -2.34 -4.37
C ALA A 119 6.77 -2.75 -2.92
N LEU A 120 8.06 -2.79 -2.61
CA LEU A 120 8.55 -3.18 -1.29
C LEU A 120 8.18 -2.16 -0.21
N LEU A 121 8.25 -0.85 -0.50
CA LEU A 121 7.80 0.21 0.44
C LEU A 121 6.35 0.02 0.89
N PRO A 122 5.35 -0.10 -0.01
CA PRO A 122 3.98 -0.40 0.35
C PRO A 122 3.82 -1.71 1.10
N ALA A 123 4.54 -2.77 0.71
CA ALA A 123 4.48 -4.05 1.42
C ALA A 123 4.96 -3.92 2.87
N CYS A 124 6.09 -3.24 3.10
CA CYS A 124 6.62 -2.97 4.42
C CYS A 124 5.67 -2.10 5.25
N ALA A 125 5.14 -1.01 4.67
CA ALA A 125 4.19 -0.13 5.33
C ALA A 125 2.89 -0.88 5.73
N LEU A 126 2.35 -1.71 4.84
CA LEU A 126 1.19 -2.56 5.15
C LEU A 126 1.49 -3.61 6.23
N THR A 127 2.71 -4.13 6.28
CA THR A 127 3.17 -5.03 7.35
C THR A 127 3.18 -4.31 8.69
N VAL A 128 3.72 -3.09 8.75
CA VAL A 128 3.72 -2.24 9.96
C VAL A 128 2.28 -1.93 10.40
N VAL A 129 1.43 -1.49 9.47
CA VAL A 129 0.02 -1.20 9.74
C VAL A 129 -0.72 -2.46 10.22
N GLY A 130 -0.46 -3.60 9.59
CA GLY A 130 -0.96 -4.92 10.01
C GLY A 130 -0.52 -5.27 11.42
N ALA A 131 0.75 -5.04 11.77
CA ALA A 131 1.29 -5.31 13.10
C ALA A 131 0.65 -4.42 14.18
N VAL A 132 0.57 -3.11 13.95
CA VAL A 132 -0.05 -2.14 14.85
C VAL A 132 -1.49 -2.53 15.17
N VAL A 133 -2.26 -2.90 14.15
CA VAL A 133 -3.66 -3.32 14.36
C VAL A 133 -3.73 -4.71 14.98
N ALA A 134 -2.91 -5.66 14.55
CA ALA A 134 -2.92 -7.02 15.08
C ALA A 134 -2.54 -7.08 16.57
N TRP A 135 -1.79 -6.09 17.07
CA TRP A 135 -1.46 -5.96 18.49
C TRP A 135 -2.70 -5.83 19.38
N SER A 136 -3.71 -5.07 18.91
CA SER A 136 -4.93 -4.78 19.67
C SER A 136 -6.15 -5.60 19.20
N HIS A 137 -6.25 -5.88 17.90
CA HIS A 137 -7.40 -6.54 17.26
C HIS A 137 -6.94 -7.64 16.29
N PRO A 138 -6.27 -8.70 16.77
CA PRO A 138 -5.61 -9.70 15.93
C PRO A 138 -6.52 -10.41 14.92
N THR A 139 -7.70 -10.82 15.36
CA THR A 139 -8.66 -11.61 14.58
C THR A 139 -9.91 -10.82 14.20
N GLY A 140 -9.99 -9.56 14.63
CA GLY A 140 -11.14 -8.70 14.38
C GLY A 140 -11.25 -8.37 12.89
N ARG A 141 -12.44 -8.59 12.33
CA ARG A 141 -12.78 -8.23 10.94
C ARG A 141 -14.13 -7.53 10.92
N LEU A 142 -14.25 -6.48 10.10
CA LEU A 142 -15.54 -5.91 9.74
C LEU A 142 -16.12 -6.62 8.52
N ARG A 143 -17.30 -7.23 8.68
CA ARG A 143 -18.06 -7.83 7.57
C ARG A 143 -18.89 -6.78 6.82
N ARG A 144 -18.25 -5.73 6.30
CA ARG A 144 -18.90 -4.75 5.41
C ARG A 144 -18.48 -4.98 3.96
N LEU A 145 -19.25 -5.83 3.27
CA LEU A 145 -18.99 -6.21 1.88
C LEU A 145 -19.09 -5.03 0.91
N GLU A 146 -19.81 -3.97 1.27
CA GLU A 146 -19.95 -2.72 0.48
C GLU A 146 -18.61 -2.08 0.08
N THR A 147 -17.54 -2.33 0.87
CA THR A 147 -16.20 -1.76 0.63
C THR A 147 -15.27 -2.70 -0.15
N LEU A 148 -15.70 -3.93 -0.43
CA LEU A 148 -14.90 -4.91 -1.18
C LEU A 148 -14.58 -4.47 -2.62
N PRO A 149 -15.51 -3.89 -3.40
CA PRO A 149 -15.18 -3.43 -4.75
C PRO A 149 -14.05 -2.40 -4.74
N LEU A 150 -14.08 -1.47 -3.79
CA LEU A 150 -13.03 -0.47 -3.66
C LEU A 150 -11.70 -1.08 -3.21
N LEU A 151 -11.72 -2.12 -2.38
CA LEU A 151 -10.52 -2.88 -2.01
C LEU A 151 -9.87 -3.52 -3.24
N VAL A 152 -10.67 -4.19 -4.07
CA VAL A 152 -10.18 -4.80 -5.33
C VAL A 152 -9.61 -3.72 -6.25
N VAL A 153 -10.33 -2.62 -6.45
CA VAL A 153 -9.87 -1.48 -7.26
C VAL A 153 -8.58 -0.89 -6.72
N SER A 154 -8.43 -0.76 -5.41
CA SER A 154 -7.22 -0.19 -4.80
C SER A 154 -6.01 -1.14 -4.94
N VAL A 155 -6.22 -2.46 -4.83
CA VAL A 155 -5.15 -3.45 -5.06
C VAL A 155 -4.71 -3.44 -6.52
N LEU A 156 -5.66 -3.50 -7.46
CA LEU A 156 -5.35 -3.42 -8.90
C LEU A 156 -4.71 -2.08 -9.26
N GLY A 157 -5.24 -0.98 -8.75
CA GLY A 157 -4.70 0.36 -8.93
C GLY A 157 -3.29 0.49 -8.37
N GLY A 158 -3.00 -0.09 -7.21
CA GLY A 158 -1.65 -0.15 -6.64
C GLY A 158 -0.67 -0.92 -7.53
N ILE A 159 -1.06 -2.08 -8.04
CA ILE A 159 -0.22 -2.87 -8.96
C ILE A 159 0.05 -2.07 -10.25
N LEU A 160 -0.99 -1.49 -10.85
CA LEU A 160 -0.86 -0.71 -12.06
C LEU A 160 -0.01 0.56 -11.82
N ALA A 161 -0.11 1.19 -10.64
CA ALA A 161 0.71 2.33 -10.27
C ALA A 161 2.19 1.94 -10.16
N VAL A 162 2.53 0.80 -9.53
CA VAL A 162 3.91 0.28 -9.52
C VAL A 162 4.42 0.11 -10.95
N LEU A 163 3.62 -0.51 -11.82
CA LEU A 163 3.99 -0.74 -13.22
C LEU A 163 4.19 0.59 -13.96
N GLN A 164 3.24 1.52 -13.88
CA GLN A 164 3.35 2.84 -14.51
C GLN A 164 4.59 3.59 -14.03
N THR A 165 4.83 3.62 -12.72
CA THR A 165 6.00 4.29 -12.14
C THR A 165 7.30 3.63 -12.61
N THR A 166 7.33 2.31 -12.72
CA THR A 166 8.50 1.58 -13.26
C THR A 166 8.80 1.99 -14.70
N ASP A 167 7.77 2.10 -15.54
CA ASP A 167 7.91 2.60 -16.91
C ASP A 167 8.39 4.06 -16.94
N ASN A 168 7.87 4.90 -16.04
CA ASN A 168 8.34 6.28 -15.90
C ASN A 168 9.81 6.37 -15.46
N VAL A 169 10.28 5.48 -14.57
CA VAL A 169 11.71 5.37 -14.22
C VAL A 169 12.55 5.05 -15.45
N GLY A 170 12.16 4.03 -16.22
CA GLY A 170 12.88 3.65 -17.44
C GLY A 170 12.92 4.74 -18.51
N ARG A 171 11.88 5.59 -18.58
CA ARG A 171 11.83 6.73 -19.49
C ARG A 171 12.37 8.03 -18.91
N LYS A 172 12.71 8.05 -17.61
CA LYS A 172 13.04 9.26 -16.81
C LYS A 172 11.98 10.36 -16.95
N ASP A 173 10.71 9.95 -16.92
CA ASP A 173 9.57 10.80 -17.25
C ASP A 173 8.80 11.24 -15.99
N PHE A 174 9.43 12.15 -15.25
CA PHE A 174 8.87 12.76 -14.02
C PHE A 174 8.86 14.30 -14.08
N GLY A 175 8.91 14.87 -15.29
CA GLY A 175 8.88 16.31 -15.50
C GLY A 175 10.16 16.95 -14.98
N THR A 176 10.07 17.82 -13.98
CA THR A 176 11.23 18.44 -13.32
C THR A 176 11.71 17.67 -12.09
N ALA A 177 10.98 16.63 -11.66
CA ALA A 177 11.38 15.80 -10.54
C ALA A 177 12.37 14.71 -10.98
N THR A 178 13.18 14.24 -10.03
CA THR A 178 14.05 13.08 -10.26
C THR A 178 13.22 11.79 -10.31
N PRO A 179 13.71 10.72 -10.97
CA PRO A 179 13.09 9.40 -10.88
C PRO A 179 12.86 8.90 -9.45
N GLU A 180 13.78 9.25 -8.55
CA GLU A 180 13.76 8.90 -7.13
C GLU A 180 12.57 9.56 -6.43
N ASP A 181 12.44 10.88 -6.58
CA ASP A 181 11.33 11.66 -5.98
C ASP A 181 9.98 11.17 -6.50
N GLY A 182 9.89 10.95 -7.82
CA GLY A 182 8.67 10.50 -8.48
C GLY A 182 8.26 9.08 -8.04
N ALA A 183 9.22 8.18 -7.92
CA ALA A 183 8.98 6.81 -7.50
C ALA A 183 8.65 6.72 -6.00
N PHE A 184 9.29 7.54 -5.15
CA PHE A 184 8.94 7.65 -3.74
C PHE A 184 7.53 8.22 -3.55
N ALA A 185 7.18 9.28 -4.27
CA ALA A 185 5.84 9.88 -4.22
C ALA A 185 4.76 8.86 -4.65
N ALA A 186 5.03 8.07 -5.69
CA ALA A 186 4.13 6.99 -6.11
C ALA A 186 3.98 5.91 -5.03
N ALA A 187 5.08 5.47 -4.39
CA ALA A 187 5.03 4.51 -3.29
C ALA A 187 4.19 5.04 -2.12
N VAL A 188 4.35 6.32 -1.73
CA VAL A 188 3.54 6.98 -0.71
C VAL A 188 2.06 7.02 -1.11
N ALA A 189 1.76 7.36 -2.36
CA ALA A 189 0.39 7.38 -2.86
C ALA A 189 -0.27 6.00 -2.81
N ILE A 190 0.46 4.94 -3.19
CA ILE A 190 0.00 3.55 -3.09
C ILE A 190 -0.28 3.17 -1.63
N ILE A 191 0.61 3.53 -0.69
CA ILE A 191 0.41 3.29 0.74
C ILE A 191 -0.88 3.95 1.23
N LEU A 192 -1.07 5.24 0.94
CA LEU A 192 -2.26 5.99 1.35
C LEU A 192 -3.54 5.37 0.77
N TRP A 193 -3.49 4.93 -0.48
CA TRP A 193 -4.60 4.31 -1.17
C TRP A 193 -4.98 2.96 -0.52
N LEU A 194 -4.00 2.07 -0.31
CA LEU A 194 -4.21 0.73 0.26
C LEU A 194 -4.60 0.79 1.74
N VAL A 195 -3.93 1.62 2.54
CA VAL A 195 -4.27 1.80 3.96
C VAL A 195 -5.64 2.47 4.11
N GLY A 196 -5.94 3.47 3.27
CA GLY A 196 -7.21 4.18 3.28
C GLY A 196 -8.39 3.25 3.03
N VAL A 197 -8.29 2.35 2.04
CA VAL A 197 -9.38 1.40 1.75
C VAL A 197 -9.55 0.35 2.85
N LEU A 198 -8.47 -0.08 3.49
CA LEU A 198 -8.54 -1.01 4.62
C LEU A 198 -9.30 -0.38 5.80
N TRP A 199 -9.11 0.91 6.07
CA TRP A 199 -9.79 1.64 7.15
C TRP A 199 -11.20 2.12 6.81
N LEU A 200 -11.57 2.20 5.54
CA LEU A 200 -12.83 2.81 5.09
C LEU A 200 -14.08 2.22 5.75
N ALA A 201 -14.05 0.92 6.11
CA ALA A 201 -15.17 0.26 6.75
C ALA A 201 -15.42 0.67 8.21
N ARG A 202 -14.39 1.09 8.96
CA ARG A 202 -14.53 1.54 10.37
C ARG A 202 -14.39 3.04 10.52
N ALA A 203 -13.30 3.57 10.02
CA ALA A 203 -12.92 4.97 10.14
C ALA A 203 -13.19 5.64 8.79
N ARG A 204 -14.45 5.64 8.36
CA ARG A 204 -14.85 6.03 7.00
C ARG A 204 -14.29 7.39 6.57
N ARG A 205 -14.27 8.37 7.48
CA ARG A 205 -13.66 9.69 7.24
C ARG A 205 -12.15 9.58 6.99
N THR A 206 -11.40 8.95 7.90
CA THR A 206 -9.95 8.79 7.79
C THR A 206 -9.56 7.99 6.55
N GLY A 207 -10.25 6.87 6.31
CA GLY A 207 -10.05 6.04 5.13
C GLY A 207 -10.32 6.80 3.84
N ALA A 208 -11.43 7.54 3.76
CA ALA A 208 -11.76 8.36 2.60
C ALA A 208 -10.72 9.46 2.35
N ILE A 209 -10.27 10.17 3.40
CA ILE A 209 -9.23 11.20 3.26
C ILE A 209 -7.92 10.60 2.75
N ALA A 210 -7.49 9.46 3.30
CA ALA A 210 -6.28 8.78 2.83
C ALA A 210 -6.37 8.35 1.36
N ILE A 211 -7.51 7.78 0.94
CA ILE A 211 -7.74 7.44 -0.48
C ILE A 211 -7.69 8.70 -1.33
N MET A 212 -8.41 9.77 -0.95
CA MET A 212 -8.41 11.02 -1.70
C MET A 212 -7.00 11.59 -1.87
N LEU A 213 -6.18 11.62 -0.82
CA LEU A 213 -4.80 12.09 -0.89
C LEU A 213 -3.95 11.22 -1.83
N GLY A 214 -4.00 9.88 -1.70
CA GLY A 214 -3.26 8.98 -2.59
C GLY A 214 -3.68 9.12 -4.05
N THR A 215 -4.99 9.20 -4.30
CA THR A 215 -5.52 9.37 -5.66
C THR A 215 -5.22 10.74 -6.24
N PHE A 216 -5.18 11.79 -5.42
CA PHE A 216 -4.79 13.13 -5.84
C PHE A 216 -3.35 13.14 -6.34
N ILE A 217 -2.41 12.55 -5.59
CA ILE A 217 -1.00 12.46 -6.00
C ILE A 217 -0.88 11.75 -7.36
N LEU A 218 -1.55 10.61 -7.56
CA LEU A 218 -1.47 9.85 -8.81
C LEU A 218 -2.14 10.58 -10.00
N ALA A 219 -3.31 11.16 -9.78
CA ALA A 219 -4.06 11.84 -10.85
C ALA A 219 -3.39 13.17 -11.24
N ASP A 220 -2.95 13.95 -10.26
CA ASP A 220 -2.23 15.21 -10.48
C ASP A 220 -0.89 14.97 -11.20
N ALA A 221 -0.15 13.94 -10.78
CA ALA A 221 1.05 13.52 -11.50
C ALA A 221 0.75 13.15 -12.96
N PHE A 222 -0.30 12.37 -13.22
CA PHE A 222 -0.68 12.03 -14.59
C PHE A 222 -1.05 13.27 -15.43
N VAL A 223 -1.83 14.20 -14.88
CA VAL A 223 -2.22 15.43 -15.58
C VAL A 223 -1.01 16.30 -15.88
N THR A 224 -0.17 16.52 -14.88
CA THR A 224 1.04 17.35 -15.02
C THR A 224 2.01 16.74 -16.04
N LEU A 225 2.26 15.44 -15.95
CA LEU A 225 3.23 14.75 -16.79
C LEU A 225 2.72 14.44 -18.20
N HIS A 226 1.45 14.12 -18.39
CA HIS A 226 0.98 13.57 -19.67
C HIS A 226 -0.07 14.43 -20.38
N VAL A 227 -0.60 15.47 -19.74
CA VAL A 227 -1.62 16.35 -20.31
C VAL A 227 -1.14 17.79 -20.48
N LEU A 228 -0.46 18.35 -19.47
CA LEU A 228 -0.17 19.79 -19.44
C LEU A 228 1.23 20.18 -19.93
N GLY A 229 2.22 19.28 -19.93
CA GLY A 229 3.56 19.70 -20.40
C GLY A 229 4.69 18.67 -20.41
N GLY A 230 4.46 17.40 -20.07
CA GLY A 230 5.48 16.35 -20.16
C GLY A 230 5.27 15.39 -21.33
N THR A 231 5.63 14.12 -21.15
CA THR A 231 5.54 13.09 -22.20
C THR A 231 4.08 12.72 -22.48
N PRO A 232 3.54 12.98 -23.69
CA PRO A 232 2.15 12.65 -24.00
C PRO A 232 1.96 11.13 -24.08
N VAL A 233 0.73 10.67 -23.86
CA VAL A 233 0.36 9.23 -23.90
C VAL A 233 0.73 8.56 -25.24
N SER A 234 0.67 9.30 -26.35
CA SER A 234 1.10 8.80 -27.66
C SER A 234 2.60 8.49 -27.72
N VAL A 235 3.43 9.25 -26.99
CA VAL A 235 4.86 8.98 -26.88
C VAL A 235 5.10 7.75 -26.00
N ILE A 236 4.34 7.55 -24.92
CA ILE A 236 4.38 6.29 -24.14
C ILE A 236 4.08 5.09 -25.05
N ALA A 237 3.02 5.18 -25.86
CA ALA A 237 2.62 4.12 -26.76
C ALA A 237 3.70 3.77 -27.80
N SER A 238 4.45 4.77 -28.27
CA SER A 238 5.52 4.58 -29.27
C SER A 238 6.86 4.15 -28.68
N LYS A 239 7.17 4.55 -27.44
CA LYS A 239 8.45 4.25 -26.79
C LYS A 239 8.42 2.96 -25.97
N SER A 240 7.38 2.79 -25.16
CA SER A 240 7.22 1.64 -24.27
C SER A 240 6.26 0.61 -24.84
N GLY A 241 5.30 1.04 -25.66
CA GLY A 241 4.28 0.20 -26.27
C GLY A 241 2.87 0.52 -25.79
N VAL A 242 1.87 0.11 -26.57
CA VAL A 242 0.46 0.42 -26.33
C VAL A 242 -0.03 -0.05 -24.96
N VAL A 243 0.46 -1.20 -24.47
CA VAL A 243 0.08 -1.75 -23.16
C VAL A 243 0.43 -0.77 -22.04
N TRP A 244 1.60 -0.12 -22.08
CA TRP A 244 2.02 0.84 -21.07
C TRP A 244 1.21 2.14 -21.11
N ALA A 245 0.84 2.59 -22.32
CA ALA A 245 -0.08 3.71 -22.47
C ALA A 245 -1.46 3.40 -21.86
N VAL A 246 -1.96 2.17 -22.05
CA VAL A 246 -3.22 1.71 -21.44
C VAL A 246 -3.08 1.62 -19.92
N ILE A 247 -1.95 1.14 -19.38
CA ILE A 247 -1.68 1.12 -17.94
C ILE A 247 -1.71 2.54 -17.38
N ALA A 248 -0.99 3.49 -17.99
CA ALA A 248 -0.93 4.88 -17.52
C ALA A 248 -2.31 5.54 -17.47
N VAL A 249 -3.10 5.42 -18.55
CA VAL A 249 -4.48 5.94 -18.58
C VAL A 249 -5.37 5.19 -17.58
N GLY A 250 -5.18 3.89 -17.43
CA GLY A 250 -5.92 3.03 -16.51
C GLY A 250 -5.72 3.44 -15.05
N VAL A 251 -4.48 3.68 -14.62
CA VAL A 251 -4.17 4.17 -13.26
C VAL A 251 -4.86 5.50 -13.00
N ALA A 252 -4.72 6.47 -13.91
CA ALA A 252 -5.35 7.78 -13.78
C ALA A 252 -6.89 7.67 -13.67
N THR A 253 -7.49 6.80 -14.49
CA THR A 253 -8.94 6.55 -14.47
C THR A 253 -9.38 5.91 -13.16
N LEU A 254 -8.66 4.89 -12.67
CA LEU A 254 -8.95 4.25 -11.39
C LEU A 254 -8.74 5.21 -10.21
N ALA A 255 -7.74 6.08 -10.28
CA ALA A 255 -7.50 7.12 -9.28
C ALA A 255 -8.67 8.11 -9.23
N ALA A 256 -9.11 8.63 -10.38
CA ALA A 256 -10.26 9.53 -10.46
C ALA A 256 -11.55 8.86 -9.95
N ALA A 257 -11.83 7.62 -10.36
CA ALA A 257 -13.00 6.87 -9.88
C ALA A 257 -12.94 6.63 -8.36
N SER A 258 -11.76 6.30 -7.84
CA SER A 258 -11.54 6.10 -6.40
C SER A 258 -11.68 7.39 -5.61
N PHE A 259 -11.26 8.54 -6.17
CA PHE A 259 -11.45 9.85 -5.58
C PHE A 259 -12.95 10.18 -5.44
N VAL A 260 -13.73 9.99 -6.51
CA VAL A 260 -15.18 10.20 -6.49
C VAL A 260 -15.83 9.27 -5.45
N ALA A 261 -15.48 7.98 -5.46
CA ALA A 261 -16.00 7.03 -4.49
C ALA A 261 -15.65 7.46 -3.05
N ALA A 262 -14.40 7.81 -2.77
CA ALA A 262 -13.97 8.27 -1.46
C ALA A 262 -14.69 9.53 -1.01
N LEU A 263 -14.92 10.50 -1.91
CA LEU A 263 -15.71 11.69 -1.64
C LEU A 263 -17.15 11.34 -1.26
N THR A 264 -17.80 10.40 -1.95
CA THR A 264 -19.15 9.95 -1.56
C THR A 264 -19.16 9.35 -0.15
N PHE A 265 -18.16 8.55 0.21
CA PHE A 265 -18.03 8.00 1.56
C PHE A 265 -17.74 9.09 2.61
N LEU A 266 -16.97 10.12 2.27
CA LEU A 266 -16.69 11.26 3.13
C LEU A 266 -17.97 12.08 3.39
N VAL A 267 -18.69 12.45 2.33
CA VAL A 267 -19.97 13.18 2.45
C VAL A 267 -20.96 12.37 3.27
N ALA A 268 -21.13 11.08 2.99
CA ALA A 268 -22.00 10.20 3.75
C ALA A 268 -21.61 10.09 5.23
N ALA A 269 -20.32 10.19 5.55
CA ALA A 269 -19.84 10.20 6.94
C ALA A 269 -20.15 11.53 7.67
N LEU A 270 -20.24 12.65 6.93
CA LEU A 270 -20.51 13.98 7.49
C LEU A 270 -22.02 14.28 7.59
N THR A 271 -22.84 13.79 6.67
CA THR A 271 -24.28 14.07 6.64
C THR A 271 -25.09 13.05 7.47
N ARG A 272 -25.53 13.41 8.69
CA ARG A 272 -26.35 12.53 9.55
C ARG A 272 -27.84 12.40 9.12
N ARG A 273 -28.37 13.26 8.24
CA ARG A 273 -29.81 13.34 7.89
C ARG A 273 -30.08 13.67 6.41
N GLY A 274 -29.41 12.99 5.47
CA GLY A 274 -29.68 13.13 4.03
C GLY A 274 -30.25 11.85 3.40
N PRO A 275 -30.60 11.85 2.10
CA PRO A 275 -30.97 10.65 1.36
C PRO A 275 -29.87 9.56 1.38
N TRP A 276 -28.64 9.92 1.77
CA TRP A 276 -27.49 9.02 1.97
C TRP A 276 -27.37 8.44 3.39
N ALA A 277 -28.29 8.79 4.31
CA ALA A 277 -28.27 8.32 5.70
C ALA A 277 -28.49 6.81 5.86
N TRP A 278 -28.96 6.10 4.82
CA TRP A 278 -29.05 4.64 4.83
C TRP A 278 -27.66 3.98 4.88
N ILE A 279 -26.64 4.60 4.30
CA ILE A 279 -25.24 4.13 4.35
C ILE A 279 -24.63 4.32 5.76
N GLY A 280 -25.20 5.22 6.57
CA GLY A 280 -24.82 5.43 7.99
C GLY A 280 -25.59 4.55 8.98
N ARG A 281 -26.84 4.19 8.67
CA ARG A 281 -27.78 3.52 9.60
C ARG A 281 -27.48 2.06 9.91
N GLN A 282 -26.61 1.38 9.16
CA GLN A 282 -26.22 0.00 9.49
C GLN A 282 -25.07 -0.11 10.52
N SER A 283 -24.63 1.00 11.14
CA SER A 283 -23.52 1.00 12.12
C SER A 283 -23.93 1.06 13.60
N GLY A 284 -25.21 1.23 13.92
CA GLY A 284 -25.66 1.39 15.30
C GLY A 284 -26.68 0.33 15.69
N SER A 285 -26.33 -0.50 16.67
CA SER A 285 -27.26 -1.33 17.43
C SER A 285 -28.50 -0.51 17.83
N ARG A 286 -29.69 -1.03 17.52
CA ARG A 286 -30.95 -0.56 18.13
C ARG A 286 -30.75 -0.59 19.65
N LEU A 287 -30.86 0.56 20.30
CA LEU A 287 -31.19 0.57 21.72
C LEU A 287 -32.61 0.02 21.84
N PRO A 288 -32.89 -0.94 22.72
CA PRO A 288 -34.26 -1.28 23.05
C PRO A 288 -34.89 -0.04 23.70
N SER A 289 -35.95 0.49 23.08
CA SER A 289 -36.91 1.33 23.77
C SER A 289 -37.45 0.53 24.95
N ALA A 290 -37.09 0.94 26.15
CA ALA A 290 -37.72 0.45 27.37
C ALA A 290 -39.18 0.95 27.44
N PRO A 291 -40.08 0.20 28.09
CA PRO A 291 -41.50 0.53 28.20
C PRO A 291 -41.75 1.83 28.98
#